data_AF-A0AA37K445-F1
#
_entry.id   AF-A0AA37K445-F1
#
_cell.length_a   1.000
_cell.length_b   1.000
_cell.length_c   1.000
_cell.angle_alpha   90.00
_cell.angle_beta   90.00
_cell.angle_gamma   90.00
#
_symmetry.space_group_name_H-M   'P 1'
#
loop_
_entity.id
_entity.type
_entity.pdbx_description
1 polymer ?
#
loop_
_entity_poly.entity_id
_entity_poly.type
_entity_poly.pdbx_seq_one_letter_code
_entity_poly.pdbx_strand_id
1 'polypeptide(L)' 'MRVYRVRKPGRSGIMPAGQVAFYNQIDLGIFLCFLDLCLQRRHIRYEAKLHAGPGSDGEKTLAAVYKWKQD' A
#
# COMPACT_ATOMS: atom_id res chain seq x y z
N MET A 1 7.85 -9.54 -0.79
CA MET A 1 6.79 -8.91 -1.60
C MET A 1 6.94 -7.40 -1.64
N ARG A 2 6.67 -6.74 -2.78
CA ARG A 2 6.64 -5.27 -2.90
C ARG A 2 5.21 -4.83 -3.15
N VAL A 3 4.71 -3.87 -2.37
CA VAL A 3 3.36 -3.30 -2.49
C VAL A 3 3.48 -1.90 -3.09
N TYR A 4 2.66 -1.60 -4.08
CA TYR A 4 2.69 -0.34 -4.81
C TYR A 4 1.32 0.32 -4.77
N ARG A 5 1.30 1.65 -4.62
CA ARG A 5 0.16 2.49 -4.96
C ARG A 5 0.20 2.78 -6.45
N VAL A 6 -0.88 2.47 -7.18
CA VAL A 6 -1.00 2.71 -8.62
C VAL A 6 -2.02 3.81 -8.86
N ARG A 7 -1.68 4.83 -9.66
CA ARG A 7 -2.62 5.87 -10.09
C ARG A 7 -2.88 5.71 -11.58
N LYS A 8 -4.14 5.48 -11.97
CA LYS A 8 -4.54 5.50 -13.39
C LYS A 8 -5.24 6.83 -13.69
N PRO A 9 -4.70 7.67 -14.58
CA PRO A 9 -5.38 8.89 -15.04
C PRO A 9 -6.77 8.55 -15.61
N GLY A 10 -7.77 9.38 -15.31
CA GLY A 10 -9.14 9.22 -15.85
C GLY A 10 -10.02 8.15 -15.20
N ARG A 11 -9.51 7.39 -14.21
CA ARG A 11 -10.30 6.48 -13.36
C ARG A 11 -10.43 7.05 -11.95
N SER A 12 -11.08 8.20 -11.85
CA SER A 12 -11.60 8.69 -10.57
C SER A 12 -12.97 8.04 -10.40
N GLY A 13 -13.19 7.27 -9.35
CA GLY A 13 -14.55 6.87 -8.99
C GLY A 13 -15.40 8.08 -8.60
N ILE A 14 -16.43 7.88 -7.79
CA ILE A 14 -17.26 8.97 -7.21
C ILE A 14 -16.50 9.96 -6.31
N MET A 15 -15.19 9.78 -6.13
CA MET A 15 -14.39 10.59 -5.22
C MET A 15 -14.01 11.95 -5.84
N PRO A 16 -14.07 13.05 -5.06
CA PRO A 16 -13.61 14.35 -5.50
C PRO A 16 -12.15 14.32 -5.96
N ALA A 17 -11.85 14.92 -7.11
CA ALA A 17 -10.53 14.86 -7.75
C ALA A 17 -9.37 15.28 -6.82
N GLY A 18 -9.60 16.26 -5.94
CA GLY A 18 -8.61 16.73 -4.97
C GLY A 18 -8.36 15.80 -3.77
N GLN A 19 -9.25 14.84 -3.51
CA GLN A 19 -9.16 13.95 -2.34
C GLN A 19 -8.72 12.52 -2.70
N VAL A 20 -8.62 12.20 -4.00
CA VAL A 20 -8.23 10.87 -4.48
C VAL A 20 -6.92 10.38 -3.84
N ALA A 21 -5.93 11.25 -3.71
CA ALA A 21 -4.65 10.88 -3.11
C ALA A 21 -4.76 10.53 -1.62
N PHE A 22 -5.64 11.22 -0.89
CA PHE A 22 -5.88 10.99 0.54
C PHE A 22 -6.59 9.65 0.76
N TYR A 23 -7.70 9.41 0.06
CA TYR A 23 -8.44 8.15 0.18
C TYR A 23 -7.64 6.94 -0.30
N ASN A 24 -6.84 7.08 -1.36
CA ASN A 24 -5.94 6.01 -1.80
C ASN A 24 -4.92 5.62 -0.71
N GLN A 25 -4.52 6.54 0.18
CA GLN A 25 -3.64 6.21 1.32
C GLN A 25 -4.39 5.39 2.37
N ILE A 26 -5.68 5.71 2.61
CA ILE A 26 -6.54 4.97 3.53
C ILE A 26 -6.73 3.53 3.00
N ASP A 27 -7.10 3.38 1.72
CA ASP A 27 -7.31 2.06 1.10
C ASP A 27 -6.05 1.19 1.18
N LEU A 28 -4.88 1.81 0.91
CA LEU A 28 -3.60 1.15 1.04
C LEU A 28 -3.32 0.73 2.50
N GLY A 29 -3.63 1.59 3.47
CA GLY A 29 -3.51 1.28 4.89
C GLY A 29 -4.38 0.09 5.31
N ILE A 30 -5.64 0.07 4.85
CA ILE A 30 -6.57 -1.04 5.08
C ILE A 30 -6.00 -2.34 4.48
N PHE A 31 -5.52 -2.29 3.24
CA PHE A 31 -4.90 -3.44 2.59
C PHE A 31 -3.69 -3.98 3.36
N LEU A 32 -2.78 -3.10 3.80
CA LEU A 32 -1.60 -3.49 4.57
C LEU A 32 -2.00 -4.12 5.92
N CYS A 33 -3.02 -3.58 6.60
CA CYS A 33 -3.56 -4.16 7.82
C CYS A 33 -4.06 -5.61 7.60
N PHE A 34 -4.89 -5.84 6.58
CA PHE A 34 -5.36 -7.20 6.27
C PHE A 34 -4.23 -8.15 5.88
N LEU A 35 -3.23 -7.66 5.14
CA LEU A 35 -2.05 -8.44 4.80
C LEU A 35 -1.29 -8.88 6.06
N ASP A 36 -1.04 -7.97 7.00
CA ASP A 36 -0.34 -8.27 8.25
C ASP A 36 -1.11 -9.31 9.06
N LEU A 37 -2.43 -9.15 9.20
CA LEU A 37 -3.32 -10.10 9.88
C LEU A 37 -3.25 -11.50 9.24
N CYS A 38 -3.20 -11.57 7.90
CA CYS A 38 -3.10 -12.85 7.19
C CYS A 38 -1.75 -13.54 7.40
N LEU A 39 -0.65 -12.77 7.38
CA LEU A 39 0.70 -13.30 7.63
C LEU A 39 0.84 -13.78 9.08
N GLN A 40 0.33 -13.02 10.04
CA GLN A 40 0.27 -13.39 11.46
C GLN A 40 -0.52 -14.68 11.68
N ARG A 41 -1.73 -14.78 11.11
CA ARG A 41 -2.58 -15.99 11.22
C ARG A 41 -1.90 -17.24 10.66
N ARG A 42 -1.04 -17.09 9.65
CA ARG A 42 -0.28 -18.19 9.05
C ARG A 42 1.08 -18.43 9.71
N HIS A 43 1.40 -17.71 10.79
CA HIS A 43 2.71 -17.74 11.46
C HIS A 43 3.90 -17.49 10.52
N ILE A 44 3.69 -16.72 9.45
CA ILE A 44 4.77 -16.36 8.52
C ILE A 44 5.55 -15.20 9.11
N ARG A 45 6.83 -15.42 9.41
CA ARG A 45 7.72 -14.36 9.89
C ARG A 45 8.15 -13.45 8.73
N TYR A 46 8.00 -12.15 8.93
CA TYR A 46 8.40 -11.15 7.95
C TYR A 46 8.97 -9.91 8.62
N GLU A 47 9.68 -9.11 7.83
CA GLU A 47 10.02 -7.73 8.13
C GLU A 47 9.31 -6.83 7.13
N ALA A 48 8.61 -5.80 7.61
CA ALA A 48 7.95 -4.82 6.78
C ALA A 48 8.63 -3.45 6.91
N LYS A 49 8.93 -2.84 5.77
CA LYS A 49 9.38 -1.45 5.68
C LYS A 49 8.33 -0.63 4.93
N LEU A 50 7.72 0.32 5.63
CA LEU A 50 6.76 1.26 5.06
C LEU A 50 7.49 2.46 4.47
N HIS A 51 7.01 2.94 3.32
CA HIS A 51 7.55 4.10 2.64
C HIS A 51 6.49 5.21 2.62
N ALA A 52 6.69 6.22 3.46
CA ALA A 52 5.94 7.47 3.38
C ALA A 52 6.49 8.28 2.19
N GLY A 53 5.97 8.00 1.00
CA GLY A 53 6.26 8.86 -0.14
C GLY A 53 5.53 10.20 0.04
N PRO A 54 6.17 11.37 -0.21
CA PRO A 54 5.38 12.52 -0.63
C PRO A 54 4.55 12.04 -1.82
N GLY A 55 3.28 12.42 -1.93
CA GLY A 55 2.39 11.92 -2.97
C GLY A 55 2.88 12.27 -4.38
N SER A 56 3.94 11.63 -4.87
CA SER A 56 4.57 11.98 -6.13
C SER A 56 3.67 11.52 -7.25
N ASP A 57 3.53 12.37 -8.27
CA ASP A 57 2.69 12.18 -9.45
C ASP A 57 3.24 11.10 -10.42
N GLY A 58 4.03 10.16 -9.93
CA GLY A 58 4.41 8.97 -10.69
C GLY A 58 3.26 7.96 -10.76
N GLU A 59 3.17 7.20 -11.87
CA GLU A 59 2.12 6.19 -12.06
C GLU A 59 2.12 5.08 -10.99
N LYS A 60 3.29 4.81 -10.39
CA LYS A 60 3.46 3.85 -9.30
C LYS A 60 4.35 4.42 -8.20
N THR A 61 3.86 4.43 -6.97
CA THR A 61 4.67 4.75 -5.78
C THR A 61 4.87 3.49 -4.96
N LEU A 62 6.11 3.15 -4.58
CA LEU A 62 6.37 2.04 -3.66
C LEU A 62 5.81 2.40 -2.28
N ALA A 63 4.97 1.53 -1.73
CA ALA A 63 4.26 1.74 -0.47
C ALA A 63 4.87 0.94 0.68
N ALA A 64 5.16 -0.34 0.44
CA ALA A 64 5.73 -1.22 1.44
C ALA A 64 6.58 -2.30 0.81
N VAL A 65 7.61 -2.74 1.52
CA VAL A 65 8.39 -3.91 1.18
C VAL A 65 8.32 -4.89 2.34
N TYR A 66 7.87 -6.10 2.04
CA TYR A 66 7.86 -7.23 2.95
C TYR A 66 8.98 -8.19 2.56
N LYS A 67 9.82 -8.57 3.51
CA LYS A 67 10.86 -9.60 3.33
C LYS A 67 10.58 -10.76 4.27
N TRP A 68 10.69 -11.97 3.77
CA TRP A 68 10.53 -13.16 4.61
C TRP A 68 11.75 -13.29 5.49
N LYS A 69 11.54 -13.61 6.77
CA LYS A 69 12.63 -14.06 7.62
C LYS A 69 12.73 -15.56 7.44
N GLN A 70 13.80 -16.01 6.78
CA GLN A 70 14.26 -17.38 6.94
C GLN A 70 15.03 -17.42 8.27
N ASP A 71 14.68 -18.38 9.10
CA ASP A 71 15.43 -18.68 10.33
C ASP A 71 16.82 -19.24 10.00
#